data_AF-A0A9N9DAN5-F1
#
_entry.id   AF-A0A9N9DAN5-F1
#
_cell.length_a   1.000
_cell.length_b   1.000
_cell.length_c   1.000
_cell.angle_alpha   90.00
_cell.angle_beta   90.00
_cell.angle_gamma   90.00
#
_symmetry.space_group_name_H-M   'P 1'
#
loop_
_entity.id
_entity.type
_entity.pdbx_description
1 polymer ?
#
loop_
_entity_poly.entity_id
_entity_poly.type
_entity_poly.pdbx_seq_one_letter_code
_entity_poly.pdbx_strand_id
1 'polypeptide(L)'
;MNSSNITTNIHTSSKEIQTSQHLKKAERVASFERDVWSIFTPLAAQLKAVNLGQGFMNYPPPDFIKDAARSVFSDTDNNQYSHPKGRIRLRKVLAKVYKPYFNNRNLDIETEIIITAGANEGKRSIFSKL
;
A
#
# COMPACT_ATOMS: atom_id res chain seq x y z
N MET A 1 44.12 -18.84 55.87
CA MET A 1 43.28 -18.78 54.65
C MET A 1 42.74 -17.38 54.53
N ASN A 2 43.43 -16.52 53.77
CA ASN A 2 42.99 -15.16 53.47
C ASN A 2 43.25 -14.93 51.98
N SER A 3 42.18 -14.93 51.20
CA SER A 3 42.21 -14.87 49.74
C SER A 3 42.49 -13.44 49.29
N SER A 4 43.65 -13.26 48.68
CA SER A 4 44.09 -12.06 47.99
C SER A 4 43.24 -11.80 46.74
N ASN A 5 42.73 -10.57 46.64
CA ASN A 5 42.01 -10.06 45.48
C ASN A 5 42.93 -9.98 44.26
N ILE A 6 42.66 -10.80 43.24
CA ILE A 6 43.30 -10.71 41.93
C ILE A 6 42.42 -9.81 41.05
N THR A 7 42.85 -8.57 40.86
CA THR A 7 42.27 -7.60 39.93
C THR A 7 42.56 -8.05 38.50
N THR A 8 41.59 -8.67 37.83
CA THR A 8 41.70 -8.95 36.39
C THR A 8 41.15 -7.75 35.63
N ASN A 9 42.05 -6.90 35.12
CA ASN A 9 41.71 -5.83 34.19
C ASN A 9 41.27 -6.46 32.87
N ILE A 10 39.97 -6.61 32.69
CA ILE A 10 39.38 -6.96 31.40
C ILE A 10 39.46 -5.70 30.54
N HIS A 11 40.52 -5.59 29.73
CA HIS A 11 40.59 -4.65 28.64
C HIS A 11 39.61 -5.11 27.55
N THR A 12 38.32 -4.84 27.73
CA THR A 12 37.33 -4.93 26.66
C THR A 12 37.60 -3.78 25.70
N SER A 13 38.40 -4.07 24.68
CA SER A 13 38.46 -3.28 23.45
C SER A 13 37.06 -3.26 22.84
N SER A 14 36.31 -2.20 23.14
CA SER A 14 35.11 -1.82 22.41
C SER A 14 35.52 -1.43 20.98
N LYS A 15 35.63 -2.44 20.12
CA LYS A 15 35.54 -2.23 18.68
C LYS A 15 34.13 -1.71 18.41
N GLU A 16 34.00 -0.39 18.33
CA GLU A 16 32.86 0.24 17.67
C GLU A 16 32.73 -0.39 16.28
N ILE A 17 31.64 -1.12 16.07
CA ILE A 17 31.24 -1.58 14.75
C ILE A 17 30.75 -0.33 14.00
N GLN A 18 31.69 0.37 13.37
CA GLN A 18 31.39 1.36 12.34
C GLN A 18 30.78 0.62 11.15
N THR A 19 29.47 0.49 11.11
CA THR A 19 28.76 0.04 9.92
C THR A 19 27.48 0.82 9.73
N SER A 20 27.56 2.14 9.68
CA SER A 20 26.53 2.93 9.01
C SER A 20 26.98 3.18 7.57
N GLN A 21 27.01 2.12 6.75
CA GLN A 21 26.96 2.32 5.30
C GLN A 21 25.62 2.98 5.02
N HIS A 22 25.63 4.29 4.76
CA HIS A 22 24.44 5.02 4.34
C HIS A 22 23.90 4.35 3.07
N LEU A 23 22.71 3.75 3.16
CA LEU A 23 22.03 3.15 2.03
C LEU A 23 21.79 4.24 0.97
N LYS A 24 22.53 4.18 -0.13
CA LYS A 24 22.37 5.10 -1.26
C LYS A 24 21.02 4.84 -1.92
N LYS A 25 20.21 5.90 -2.09
CA LYS A 25 18.93 5.81 -2.81
C LYS A 25 19.18 5.34 -4.25
N ALA A 26 18.30 4.48 -4.76
CA ALA A 26 18.32 4.12 -6.18
C ALA A 26 18.06 5.36 -7.04
N GLU A 27 18.77 5.49 -8.16
CA GLU A 27 18.74 6.67 -9.02
C GLU A 27 17.32 7.05 -9.47
N ARG A 28 16.52 6.04 -9.86
CA ARG A 28 15.11 6.19 -10.27
C ARG A 28 14.16 6.82 -9.24
N VAL A 29 14.57 6.91 -7.97
CA VAL A 29 13.80 7.54 -6.89
C VAL A 29 14.61 8.60 -6.14
N ALA A 30 15.84 8.89 -6.58
CA ALA A 30 16.75 9.77 -5.87
C ALA A 30 16.26 11.22 -5.85
N SER A 31 15.54 11.64 -6.90
CA SER A 31 14.93 12.97 -7.04
C SER A 31 13.57 13.12 -6.37
N PHE A 32 12.98 12.03 -5.83
CA PHE A 32 11.68 12.11 -5.18
C PHE A 32 11.82 12.68 -3.76
N GLU A 33 11.17 13.83 -3.58
CA GLU A 33 11.01 14.54 -2.31
C GLU A 33 9.69 14.12 -1.62
N ARG A 34 9.47 14.63 -0.41
CA ARG A 34 8.19 14.43 0.29
C ARG A 34 7.04 15.03 -0.52
N ASP A 35 5.98 14.25 -0.66
CA ASP A 35 4.78 14.71 -1.34
C ASP A 35 3.95 15.66 -0.45
N VAL A 36 3.02 16.36 -1.09
CA VAL A 36 2.11 17.31 -0.44
C VAL A 36 1.27 16.66 0.66
N TRP A 37 0.84 15.42 0.51
CA TRP A 37 0.02 14.73 1.52
C TRP A 37 0.84 14.42 2.76
N SER A 38 2.11 14.03 2.58
CA SER A 38 3.07 13.81 3.66
C SER A 38 3.38 15.08 4.46
N ILE A 39 3.17 16.27 3.89
CA ILE A 39 3.39 17.57 4.55
C ILE A 39 2.10 18.07 5.21
N PHE A 40 1.01 18.14 4.44
CA PHE A 40 -0.21 18.83 4.88
C PHE A 40 -1.10 17.99 5.78
N THR A 41 -1.08 16.66 5.66
CA THR A 41 -1.91 15.79 6.52
C THR A 41 -1.54 15.92 8.00
N PRO A 42 -0.26 15.80 8.40
CA PRO A 42 0.14 15.99 9.80
C PRO A 42 -0.11 17.42 10.29
N LEU A 43 0.14 18.42 9.44
CA LEU A 43 -0.03 19.82 9.79
C LEU A 43 -1.51 20.17 10.04
N ALA A 44 -2.42 19.68 9.20
CA ALA A 44 -3.85 19.87 9.38
C ALA A 44 -4.35 19.25 10.70
N ALA A 45 -3.82 18.08 11.07
CA ALA A 45 -4.13 17.43 12.34
C ALA A 45 -3.60 18.23 13.55
N GLN A 46 -2.36 18.72 13.48
CA GLN A 46 -1.76 19.55 14.53
C GLN A 46 -2.55 20.84 14.79
N LEU A 47 -2.99 21.50 13.72
CA LEU A 47 -3.73 22.76 13.78
C LEU A 47 -5.24 22.57 14.00
N LYS A 48 -5.73 21.31 14.05
CA LYS A 48 -7.16 20.97 14.08
C LYS A 48 -7.96 21.69 12.98
N ALA A 49 -7.35 21.82 11.80
CA ALA A 49 -7.96 22.50 10.67
C ALA A 49 -9.10 21.66 10.06
N VAL A 50 -10.12 22.33 9.54
CA VAL A 50 -11.17 21.68 8.74
C VAL A 50 -10.56 21.30 7.39
N ASN A 51 -10.43 19.99 7.13
CA ASN A 51 -9.83 19.49 5.89
C ASN A 51 -10.87 19.45 4.76
N LEU A 52 -10.83 20.46 3.89
CA LEU A 52 -11.59 20.49 2.63
C LEU A 52 -10.73 20.18 1.40
N GLY A 53 -9.43 19.94 1.58
CA GLY A 53 -8.50 19.71 0.48
C GLY A 53 -8.40 18.25 0.06
N GLN A 54 -8.51 17.32 1.02
CA GLN A 54 -8.38 15.90 0.74
C GLN A 54 -9.74 15.27 0.45
N GLY A 55 -9.84 14.59 -0.69
CA GLY A 55 -11.10 13.98 -1.15
C GLY A 55 -11.50 12.70 -0.42
N PHE A 56 -11.30 12.60 0.90
CA PHE A 56 -11.86 11.51 1.69
C PHE A 56 -13.29 11.83 2.11
N MET A 57 -14.17 10.83 2.06
CA MET A 57 -15.57 11.02 2.45
C MET A 57 -15.65 11.11 3.98
N ASN A 58 -16.44 12.06 4.49
CA ASN A 58 -16.72 12.22 5.92
C ASN A 58 -18.00 11.49 6.37
N TYR A 59 -18.58 10.66 5.50
CA TYR A 59 -19.78 9.85 5.75
C TYR A 59 -19.50 8.38 5.48
N PRO A 60 -20.23 7.46 6.15
CA PRO A 60 -20.01 6.03 5.95
C PRO A 60 -20.44 5.57 4.54
N PRO A 61 -19.83 4.49 4.02
CA PRO A 61 -20.29 3.88 2.79
C PRO A 61 -21.71 3.27 2.96
N PRO A 62 -22.45 3.05 1.85
CA PRO A 62 -23.76 2.41 1.87
C PRO A 62 -23.76 1.04 2.55
N ASP A 63 -24.89 0.65 3.16
CA ASP A 63 -25.00 -0.58 3.96
C ASP A 63 -24.65 -1.85 3.18
N PHE A 64 -25.13 -1.97 1.95
CA PHE A 64 -24.85 -3.13 1.10
C PHE A 64 -23.35 -3.37 0.85
N ILE A 65 -22.52 -2.31 0.85
CA ILE A 65 -21.06 -2.42 0.74
C ILE A 65 -20.46 -2.93 2.04
N LYS A 66 -20.92 -2.40 3.19
CA LYS A 66 -20.48 -2.84 4.51
C LYS A 66 -20.83 -4.31 4.74
N ASP A 67 -22.04 -4.73 4.35
CA ASP A 67 -22.49 -6.12 4.48
C ASP A 67 -21.71 -7.06 3.57
N ALA A 68 -21.48 -6.66 2.32
CA ALA A 68 -20.62 -7.42 1.41
C ALA A 68 -19.21 -7.59 1.99
N ALA A 69 -18.60 -6.54 2.54
CA ALA A 69 -17.29 -6.61 3.17
C ALA A 69 -17.26 -7.55 4.38
N ARG A 70 -18.32 -7.55 5.21
CA ARG A 70 -18.45 -8.49 6.34
C ARG A 70 -18.60 -9.93 5.87
N SER A 71 -19.39 -10.18 4.84
CA SER A 71 -19.65 -11.55 4.33
C SER A 71 -18.39 -12.23 3.79
N VAL A 72 -17.39 -11.47 3.35
CA VAL A 72 -16.12 -12.01 2.83
C VAL A 72 -15.45 -12.91 3.87
N PHE A 73 -15.50 -12.54 5.15
CA PHE A 73 -14.81 -13.27 6.21
C PHE A 73 -15.43 -14.64 6.52
N SER A 74 -16.71 -14.83 6.19
CA SER A 74 -17.42 -16.10 6.45
C SER A 74 -17.08 -17.20 5.44
N ASP A 75 -16.46 -16.86 4.31
CA ASP A 75 -16.17 -17.79 3.22
C ASP A 75 -14.65 -17.92 3.03
N THR A 76 -14.13 -19.12 3.33
CA THR A 76 -12.71 -19.46 3.30
C THR A 76 -12.07 -19.22 1.92
N ASP A 77 -12.82 -19.39 0.83
CA ASP A 77 -12.32 -19.19 -0.53
C ASP A 77 -12.00 -17.71 -0.83
N ASN A 78 -12.61 -16.79 -0.08
CA ASN A 78 -12.32 -15.36 -0.22
C ASN A 78 -11.02 -14.94 0.48
N ASN A 79 -10.52 -15.75 1.40
CA ASN A 79 -9.29 -15.46 2.14
C ASN A 79 -8.03 -16.03 1.47
N GLN A 80 -8.20 -16.81 0.39
CA GLN A 80 -7.11 -17.33 -0.42
C GLN A 80 -6.71 -16.39 -1.56
N TYR A 81 -5.54 -16.65 -2.14
CA TYR A 81 -5.04 -15.88 -3.28
C TYR A 81 -6.05 -15.84 -4.43
N SER A 82 -6.21 -14.65 -5.03
CA SER A 82 -6.91 -14.52 -6.30
C SER A 82 -6.01 -14.82 -7.49
N HIS A 83 -6.62 -15.07 -8.64
CA HIS A 83 -5.91 -15.03 -9.93
C HIS A 83 -5.07 -13.74 -10.07
N PRO A 84 -3.87 -13.77 -10.69
CA PRO A 84 -2.97 -12.62 -10.77
C PRO A 84 -3.58 -11.37 -11.41
N LYS A 85 -4.48 -11.54 -12.39
CA LYS A 85 -5.24 -10.44 -13.02
C LYS A 85 -6.43 -9.93 -12.18
N GLY A 86 -6.67 -10.52 -11.02
CA GLY A 86 -7.83 -10.28 -10.15
C GLY A 86 -8.93 -11.33 -10.24
N ARG A 87 -9.82 -11.32 -9.24
CA ARG A 87 -10.95 -12.26 -9.09
C ARG A 87 -11.84 -12.26 -10.34
N ILE A 88 -12.08 -13.44 -10.91
CA ILE A 88 -12.89 -13.60 -12.14
C ILE A 88 -14.31 -13.04 -12.00
N ARG A 89 -14.93 -13.20 -10.83
CA ARG A 89 -16.28 -12.66 -10.53
C ARG A 89 -16.31 -11.14 -10.71
N LEU A 90 -15.29 -10.45 -10.22
CA LEU A 90 -15.19 -9.00 -10.34
C LEU A 90 -14.97 -8.58 -11.80
N ARG A 91 -14.04 -9.22 -12.51
CA ARG A 91 -13.77 -8.93 -13.94
C ARG A 91 -15.02 -9.08 -14.82
N LYS A 92 -15.81 -10.13 -14.62
CA LYS A 92 -17.09 -10.36 -15.32
C LYS A 92 -18.12 -9.24 -15.05
N VAL A 93 -18.25 -8.81 -13.80
CA VAL A 93 -19.16 -7.72 -13.43
C VAL A 93 -18.71 -6.40 -14.04
N LEU A 94 -17.40 -6.11 -14.02
CA LEU A 94 -16.86 -4.89 -14.64
C LEU A 94 -17.13 -4.88 -16.15
N ALA A 95 -16.91 -6.00 -16.86
CA ALA A 95 -17.23 -6.09 -18.28
C ALA A 95 -18.70 -5.73 -18.57
N LYS A 96 -19.64 -6.23 -17.74
CA LYS A 96 -21.06 -5.93 -17.85
C LYS A 96 -21.39 -4.47 -17.54
N VAL A 97 -20.82 -3.91 -16.47
CA VAL A 97 -21.07 -2.53 -16.02
C VAL A 97 -20.49 -1.53 -17.02
N TYR A 98 -19.31 -1.80 -17.58
CA TYR A 98 -18.64 -0.88 -18.49
C TYR A 98 -19.12 -0.97 -19.93
N LYS A 99 -19.72 -2.10 -20.35
CA LYS A 99 -20.23 -2.30 -21.73
C LYS A 99 -21.04 -1.12 -22.29
N PRO A 100 -22.02 -0.53 -21.59
CA PRO A 100 -22.77 0.63 -22.10
C PRO A 100 -21.91 1.87 -22.37
N TYR A 101 -20.83 2.05 -21.59
CA TYR A 101 -19.90 3.17 -21.74
C TYR A 101 -18.90 2.98 -22.89
N PHE A 102 -18.79 1.76 -23.43
CA PHE A 102 -17.94 1.41 -24.58
C PHE A 102 -18.78 0.99 -25.80
N ASN A 103 -19.83 1.76 -26.11
CA ASN A 103 -20.66 1.56 -27.30
C ASN A 103 -21.27 0.15 -27.39
N ASN A 104 -21.66 -0.42 -26.26
CA ASN A 104 -22.18 -1.78 -26.14
C ASN A 104 -21.21 -2.88 -26.63
N ARG A 105 -19.91 -2.60 -26.67
CA ARG A 105 -18.88 -3.60 -27.00
C ARG A 105 -18.76 -4.65 -25.89
N ASN A 106 -18.63 -5.91 -26.28
CA ASN A 106 -18.30 -6.97 -25.34
C ASN A 106 -16.81 -6.86 -24.98
N LEU A 107 -16.52 -6.59 -23.70
CA LEU A 107 -15.15 -6.52 -23.18
C LEU A 107 -14.66 -7.93 -22.83
N ASP A 108 -13.51 -8.32 -23.38
CA ASP A 108 -12.85 -9.58 -23.03
C ASP A 108 -12.16 -9.46 -21.67
N ILE A 109 -12.67 -10.23 -20.70
CA ILE A 109 -12.19 -10.23 -19.33
C ILE A 109 -10.74 -10.73 -19.20
N GLU A 110 -10.23 -11.52 -20.15
CA GLU A 110 -8.87 -12.05 -20.09
C GLU A 110 -7.83 -11.11 -20.67
N THR A 111 -8.18 -10.29 -21.66
CA THR A 111 -7.23 -9.43 -22.38
C THR A 111 -7.41 -7.95 -22.08
N GLU A 112 -8.61 -7.50 -21.70
CA GLU A 112 -8.94 -6.08 -21.61
C GLU A 112 -9.21 -5.58 -20.18
N ILE A 113 -9.25 -6.48 -19.19
CA ILE A 113 -9.56 -6.13 -17.81
C ILE A 113 -8.53 -6.72 -16.84
N ILE A 114 -7.90 -5.84 -16.06
CA ILE A 114 -7.03 -6.20 -14.94
C ILE A 114 -7.45 -5.41 -13.69
N ILE A 115 -7.47 -6.10 -12.55
CA ILE A 115 -7.75 -5.47 -11.25
C ILE A 115 -6.44 -4.99 -10.64
N THR A 116 -6.45 -3.76 -10.14
CA THR A 116 -5.28 -3.06 -9.59
C THR A 116 -5.55 -2.60 -8.16
N ALA A 117 -4.50 -2.30 -7.40
CA ALA A 117 -4.57 -1.72 -6.05
C ALA A 117 -4.97 -0.23 -6.12
N GLY A 118 -6.21 0.00 -6.54
CA GLY A 118 -6.75 1.33 -6.80
C GLY A 118 -6.16 2.00 -8.04
N ALA A 119 -6.68 3.18 -8.37
CA ALA A 119 -6.29 3.92 -9.56
C ALA A 119 -4.81 4.35 -9.56
N ASN A 120 -4.18 4.50 -8.39
CA ASN A 120 -2.76 4.86 -8.31
C ASN A 120 -1.85 3.75 -8.85
N GLU A 121 -2.11 2.50 -8.48
CA GLU A 121 -1.36 1.36 -9.02
C GLU A 121 -1.73 1.11 -10.50
N GLY A 122 -2.99 1.31 -10.88
CA GLY A 122 -3.41 1.27 -12.29
C GLY A 122 -2.66 2.28 -13.17
N LYS A 123 -2.52 3.54 -12.74
CA LYS A 123 -1.67 4.52 -13.46
C LYS A 123 -0.22 4.06 -13.48
N ARG A 124 0.32 3.63 -12.34
CA ARG A 124 1.73 3.24 -12.23
C ARG A 124 2.06 2.08 -13.17
N SER A 125 1.21 1.07 -13.26
CA SER A 125 1.42 -0.11 -14.10
C SER A 125 1.43 0.22 -15.59
N ILE A 126 0.67 1.23 -16.03
CA ILE A 126 0.72 1.76 -17.39
C ILE A 126 2.08 2.42 -17.66
N PHE A 127 2.50 3.34 -16.79
CA PHE A 127 3.75 4.08 -16.98
C PHE A 127 5.02 3.31 -16.64
N SER A 128 4.93 2.17 -15.94
CA SER A 128 6.09 1.31 -15.66
C SER A 128 6.38 0.31 -16.75
N LYS A 129 5.45 0.12 -17.70
CA LYS A 129 5.56 -0.85 -18.79
C LYS A 129 6.13 -0.26 -20.08
N LEU A 130 6.43 1.05 -20.06
CA LEU A 130 7.27 1.76 -21.02
C LEU A 130 8.63 2.01 -20.36
#